data_AF-A0A841H693-F1
#
_entry.id   AF-A0A841H693-F1
#
_cell.length_a   1.000
_cell.length_b   1.000
_cell.length_c   1.000
_cell.angle_alpha   90.00
_cell.angle_beta   90.00
_cell.angle_gamma   90.00
#
_symmetry.space_group_name_H-M   'P 1'
#
loop_
_entity.id
_entity.type
_entity.pdbx_description
1 polymer ?
#
loop_
_entity_poly.entity_id
_entity_poly.type
_entity_poly.pdbx_seq_one_letter_code
_entity_poly.pdbx_strand_id
1 'polypeptide(L)'
;MKRLFLALALPVLGACSGERATPEDFYAVAPQIITYMEQDARQNQPGRVADGPLYVNLDSFRRASASVTGSALEVDSISLRLDEPTQASQEQALLCDTTSGFGGCWVRKYGIWINWNQAYGTREEIRATVRSTSTDRRYRPSNFCDRVWKLTYRKQGAQWALADKKMILDCRAES
;
A
#
# COMPACT_ATOMS: atom_id res chain seq x y z
N MET A 1 10.31 -29.68 62.82
CA MET A 1 9.72 -30.03 61.51
C MET A 1 9.68 -28.77 60.64
N LYS A 2 10.61 -28.61 59.69
CA LYS A 2 10.62 -27.48 58.73
C LYS A 2 10.36 -28.06 57.34
N ARG A 3 9.20 -27.76 56.75
CA ARG A 3 8.86 -28.17 55.39
C ARG A 3 9.48 -27.18 54.40
N LEU A 4 10.40 -27.70 53.59
CA LEU A 4 11.00 -27.03 52.44
C LEU A 4 9.93 -26.96 51.33
N PHE A 5 9.50 -25.77 50.94
CA PHE A 5 8.69 -25.57 49.74
C PHE A 5 9.60 -25.26 48.57
N LEU A 6 9.78 -26.24 47.69
CA LEU A 6 10.43 -26.06 46.38
C LEU A 6 9.37 -25.51 45.42
N ALA A 7 9.47 -24.22 45.07
CA ALA A 7 8.66 -23.64 44.01
C ALA A 7 9.38 -23.85 42.67
N LEU A 8 8.89 -24.80 41.85
CA LEU A 8 9.27 -24.89 40.45
C LEU A 8 8.63 -23.72 39.70
N ALA A 9 9.45 -22.75 39.29
CA ALA A 9 9.06 -21.76 38.30
C ALA A 9 9.13 -22.40 36.90
N LEU A 10 7.96 -22.69 36.31
CA LEU A 10 7.82 -23.10 34.91
C LEU A 10 8.08 -21.88 34.01
N PRO A 11 8.99 -21.95 33.03
CA PRO A 11 9.14 -20.90 32.03
C PRO A 11 7.95 -20.97 31.06
N VAL A 12 7.07 -19.97 31.10
CA VAL A 12 6.05 -19.77 30.06
C VAL A 12 6.76 -19.24 28.81
N LEU A 13 7.23 -20.15 27.95
CA LEU A 13 7.68 -19.85 26.59
C LEU A 13 6.46 -19.56 25.73
N GLY A 14 5.94 -18.34 25.81
CA GLY A 14 4.92 -17.80 24.91
C GLY A 14 5.53 -16.95 23.82
N ALA A 15 6.46 -17.49 23.02
CA ALA A 15 6.87 -16.84 21.78
C ALA A 15 5.74 -16.99 20.76
N CYS A 16 4.70 -16.16 20.87
CA CYS A 16 3.75 -15.92 19.79
C CYS A 16 4.46 -15.12 18.69
N SER A 17 5.43 -15.75 18.01
CA SER A 17 5.84 -15.29 16.70
C SER A 17 4.65 -15.57 15.79
N GLY A 18 3.77 -14.57 15.62
CA GLY A 18 2.63 -14.68 14.72
C GLY A 18 3.13 -15.20 13.38
N GLU A 19 2.56 -16.32 12.94
CA GLU A 19 2.88 -16.87 11.63
C GLU A 19 2.68 -15.78 10.59
N ARG A 20 3.58 -15.72 9.60
CA ARG A 20 3.44 -14.75 8.51
C ARG A 20 2.13 -14.96 7.77
N ALA A 21 1.59 -13.88 7.23
CA ALA A 21 0.43 -13.95 6.35
C ALA A 21 0.74 -14.81 5.12
N THR A 22 -0.28 -15.42 4.51
CA THR A 22 -0.08 -16.20 3.27
C THR A 22 -0.19 -15.30 2.03
N PRO A 23 0.22 -15.77 0.84
CA PRO A 23 -0.07 -15.08 -0.42
C PRO A 23 -1.57 -14.78 -0.62
N GLU A 24 -2.45 -15.68 -0.18
CA GLU A 24 -3.90 -15.50 -0.26
C GLU A 24 -4.37 -14.36 0.65
N ASP A 25 -3.81 -14.24 1.86
CA ASP A 25 -4.08 -13.11 2.75
C ASP A 25 -3.64 -11.78 2.12
N PHE A 26 -2.48 -11.77 1.45
CA PHE A 26 -2.02 -10.59 0.70
C PHE A 26 -3.00 -10.22 -0.42
N TYR A 27 -3.44 -11.20 -1.22
CA TYR A 27 -4.41 -10.97 -2.30
C TYR A 27 -5.81 -10.60 -1.81
N ALA A 28 -6.18 -10.95 -0.58
CA ALA A 28 -7.43 -10.49 0.02
C ALA A 28 -7.38 -9.01 0.44
N VAL A 29 -6.20 -8.49 0.82
CA VAL A 29 -6.03 -7.12 1.33
C VAL A 29 -5.62 -6.13 0.24
N ALA A 30 -4.76 -6.52 -0.70
CA ALA A 30 -4.19 -5.61 -1.69
C ALA A 30 -5.25 -4.87 -2.55
N PRO A 31 -6.31 -5.52 -3.08
CA PRO A 31 -7.38 -4.82 -3.79
C PRO A 31 -8.15 -3.82 -2.92
N GLN A 32 -8.36 -4.14 -1.64
CA GLN A 32 -9.05 -3.26 -0.70
C GLN A 32 -8.23 -1.99 -0.43
N ILE A 33 -6.90 -2.12 -0.33
CA ILE A 33 -5.99 -0.97 -0.21
C ILE A 33 -6.13 -0.07 -1.43
N ILE A 34 -6.08 -0.65 -2.63
CA ILE A 34 -6.16 0.10 -3.88
C ILE A 34 -7.48 0.87 -3.96
N THR A 35 -8.60 0.18 -3.72
CA THR A 35 -9.94 0.76 -3.71
C THR A 35 -10.03 1.91 -2.70
N TYR A 36 -9.55 1.71 -1.47
CA TYR A 36 -9.57 2.73 -0.43
C TYR A 36 -8.79 3.98 -0.85
N MET A 37 -7.57 3.79 -1.36
CA MET A 37 -6.66 4.88 -1.70
C MET A 37 -7.11 5.63 -2.96
N GLU A 38 -7.69 4.94 -3.94
CA GLU A 38 -8.29 5.60 -5.10
C GLU A 38 -9.47 6.48 -4.68
N GLN A 39 -10.41 5.93 -3.89
CA GLN A 39 -11.57 6.69 -3.40
C GLN A 39 -11.13 7.91 -2.58
N ASP A 40 -10.19 7.74 -1.65
CA ASP A 40 -9.65 8.84 -0.85
C ASP A 40 -9.03 9.92 -1.74
N ALA A 41 -8.18 9.54 -2.71
CA ALA A 41 -7.53 10.47 -3.61
C ALA A 41 -8.56 11.24 -4.44
N ARG A 42 -9.51 10.55 -5.12
CA ARG A 42 -10.53 11.21 -5.96
C ARG A 42 -11.42 12.18 -5.16
N GLN A 43 -11.75 11.87 -3.92
CA GLN A 43 -12.63 12.68 -3.08
C GLN A 43 -11.92 13.86 -2.40
N ASN A 44 -10.65 13.71 -2.04
CA ASN A 44 -9.96 14.66 -1.16
C ASN A 44 -8.86 15.47 -1.82
N GLN A 45 -8.63 15.28 -3.12
CA GLN A 45 -7.61 16.03 -3.82
C GLN A 45 -8.05 17.50 -4.06
N PRO A 46 -7.18 18.48 -3.75
CA PRO A 46 -7.50 19.90 -3.90
C PRO A 46 -7.72 20.27 -5.37
N GLY A 47 -8.52 21.30 -5.65
CA GLY A 47 -8.73 21.78 -7.02
C GLY A 47 -9.53 20.81 -7.90
N ARG A 48 -8.95 20.41 -9.05
CA ARG A 48 -9.67 19.65 -10.10
C ARG A 48 -9.52 18.15 -9.89
N VAL A 49 -10.64 17.45 -9.69
CA VAL A 49 -10.72 15.98 -9.54
C VAL A 49 -9.84 15.24 -10.56
N ALA A 50 -8.98 14.35 -10.07
CA ALA A 50 -8.25 13.37 -10.87
C ALA A 50 -9.29 12.41 -11.45
N ASP A 51 -9.73 12.71 -12.67
CA ASP A 51 -10.72 11.98 -13.47
C ASP A 51 -10.04 10.97 -14.42
N GLY A 52 -8.71 10.93 -14.41
CA GLY A 52 -7.90 10.05 -15.22
C GLY A 52 -7.71 8.65 -14.62
N PRO A 53 -6.83 7.85 -15.24
CA PRO A 53 -6.61 6.45 -14.89
C PRO A 53 -5.97 6.29 -13.50
N LEU A 54 -6.19 5.10 -12.94
CA LEU A 54 -5.52 4.60 -11.75
C LEU A 54 -4.26 3.83 -12.15
N TYR A 55 -3.16 4.09 -11.46
CA TYR A 55 -1.89 3.40 -11.64
C TYR A 55 -1.44 2.79 -10.31
N VAL A 56 -0.95 1.56 -10.36
CA VAL A 56 -0.46 0.82 -9.19
C VAL A 56 1.01 0.48 -9.43
N ASN A 57 1.89 0.87 -8.49
CA ASN A 57 3.29 0.48 -8.54
C ASN A 57 3.46 -1.00 -8.18
N LEU A 58 3.37 -1.89 -9.16
CA LEU A 58 3.43 -3.34 -8.95
C LEU A 58 4.74 -3.80 -8.28
N ASP A 59 5.86 -3.11 -8.51
CA ASP A 59 7.12 -3.42 -7.83
C ASP A 59 7.09 -3.04 -6.34
N SER A 60 6.36 -1.99 -5.97
CA SER A 60 6.09 -1.70 -4.55
C SER A 60 5.21 -2.78 -3.90
N PHE A 61 4.23 -3.30 -4.63
CA PHE A 61 3.36 -4.39 -4.15
C PHE A 61 4.12 -5.71 -4.03
N ARG A 62 5.03 -6.00 -4.95
CA ARG A 62 5.96 -7.14 -4.85
C ARG A 62 6.86 -7.04 -3.62
N ARG A 63 7.44 -5.86 -3.34
CA ARG A 63 8.22 -5.65 -2.10
C ARG A 63 7.37 -5.77 -0.84
N ALA A 64 6.13 -5.27 -0.88
CA ALA A 64 5.19 -5.38 0.21
C ALA A 64 4.83 -6.85 0.47
N SER A 65 4.59 -7.64 -0.58
CA SER A 65 4.30 -9.07 -0.45
C SER A 65 5.45 -9.81 0.23
N ALA A 66 6.71 -9.52 -0.13
CA ALA A 66 7.86 -10.11 0.53
C ALA A 66 7.90 -9.83 2.03
N SER A 67 7.48 -8.64 2.44
CA SER A 67 7.44 -8.24 3.85
C SER A 67 6.24 -8.84 4.62
N VAL A 68 5.13 -9.09 3.91
CA VAL A 68 3.89 -9.64 4.47
C VAL A 68 3.94 -11.17 4.57
N THR A 69 4.43 -11.84 3.52
CA THR A 69 4.39 -13.30 3.38
C THR A 69 5.75 -13.96 3.62
N GLY A 70 6.83 -13.18 3.57
CA GLY A 70 8.19 -13.70 3.57
C GLY A 70 8.68 -14.12 2.18
N SER A 71 7.89 -13.93 1.12
CA SER A 71 8.30 -14.22 -0.27
C SER A 71 7.75 -13.17 -1.23
N ALA A 72 8.62 -12.67 -2.10
CA ALA A 72 8.20 -11.75 -3.17
C ALA A 72 7.30 -12.51 -4.15
N LEU A 73 6.10 -11.99 -4.41
CA LEU A 73 5.17 -12.55 -5.39
C LEU A 73 5.49 -11.96 -6.76
N GLU A 74 5.31 -12.76 -7.81
CA GLU A 74 5.58 -12.31 -9.17
C GLU A 74 4.65 -11.16 -9.59
N VAL A 75 5.21 -10.18 -10.30
CA VAL A 75 4.48 -8.99 -10.76
C VAL A 75 3.27 -9.38 -11.61
N ASP A 76 3.41 -10.38 -12.47
CA ASP A 76 2.34 -10.88 -13.33
C ASP A 76 1.19 -11.48 -12.52
N SER A 77 1.52 -12.21 -11.44
CA SER A 77 0.52 -12.80 -10.54
C SER A 77 -0.23 -11.73 -9.77
N ILE A 78 0.48 -10.69 -9.31
CA ILE A 78 -0.12 -9.52 -8.66
C ILE A 78 -1.03 -8.80 -9.66
N SER A 79 -0.55 -8.48 -10.85
CA SER A 79 -1.35 -7.77 -11.86
C SER A 79 -2.64 -8.51 -12.21
N LEU A 80 -2.57 -9.82 -12.40
CA LEU A 80 -3.74 -10.65 -12.73
C LEU A 80 -4.81 -10.64 -11.61
N ARG A 81 -4.38 -10.59 -10.34
CA ARG A 81 -5.27 -10.70 -9.18
C ARG A 81 -5.88 -9.37 -8.72
N LEU A 82 -5.36 -8.24 -9.18
CA LEU A 82 -5.82 -6.91 -8.77
C LEU A 82 -6.98 -6.36 -9.64
N ASP A 83 -7.30 -6.98 -10.77
CA ASP A 83 -8.49 -6.80 -11.64
C ASP A 83 -8.91 -5.37 -12.07
N GLU A 84 -8.15 -4.33 -11.70
CA GLU A 84 -8.24 -2.95 -12.20
C GLU A 84 -7.33 -2.77 -13.43
N PRO A 85 -7.57 -1.80 -14.35
CA PRO A 85 -6.70 -1.60 -15.52
C PRO A 85 -5.34 -1.06 -15.07
N THR A 86 -4.48 -1.96 -14.64
CA THR A 86 -3.05 -1.78 -14.45
C THR A 86 -2.43 -1.53 -15.82
N GLN A 87 -2.62 -0.33 -16.38
CA GLN A 87 -1.79 0.09 -17.52
C GLN A 87 -0.35 0.18 -17.04
N ALA A 88 0.40 -0.81 -17.50
CA ALA A 88 1.43 -1.56 -16.80
C ALA A 88 2.84 -0.99 -16.93
N SER A 89 3.03 0.26 -17.34
CA SER A 89 4.37 0.85 -17.35
C SER A 89 4.37 2.35 -17.10
N GLN A 90 5.48 2.82 -16.52
CA GLN A 90 5.77 4.25 -16.34
C GLN A 90 5.64 5.01 -17.67
N GLU A 91 5.91 4.39 -18.82
CA GLU A 91 5.80 5.04 -20.16
C GLU A 91 4.36 5.23 -20.66
N GLN A 92 3.40 4.48 -20.11
CA GLN A 92 1.97 4.65 -20.43
C GLN A 92 1.36 5.79 -19.60
N ALA A 93 1.83 5.95 -18.36
CA ALA A 93 1.44 7.05 -17.48
C ALA A 93 2.14 8.35 -17.84
N LEU A 94 3.44 8.27 -18.16
CA LEU A 94 4.31 9.41 -18.34
C LEU A 94 4.70 9.64 -19.81
N LEU A 95 4.68 10.90 -20.22
CA LEU A 95 5.45 11.41 -21.34
C LEU A 95 6.79 11.88 -20.77
N CYS A 96 7.85 11.15 -21.04
CA CYS A 96 9.20 11.55 -20.66
C CYS A 96 9.83 12.32 -21.81
N ASP A 97 10.23 13.56 -21.56
CA ASP A 97 11.05 14.34 -22.47
C ASP A 97 12.51 13.92 -22.28
N THR A 98 12.96 13.03 -23.15
CA THR A 98 14.34 12.53 -23.22
C THR A 98 15.19 13.31 -24.22
N THR A 99 14.62 14.28 -24.94
CA THR A 99 15.22 14.88 -26.15
C THR A 99 15.56 16.36 -25.99
N SER A 100 14.80 17.13 -25.20
CA SER A 100 14.97 18.60 -25.13
C SER A 100 16.08 19.10 -24.20
N GLY A 101 16.77 18.21 -23.48
CA GLY A 101 17.82 18.57 -22.52
C GLY A 101 17.31 19.17 -21.21
N PHE A 102 16.01 19.44 -21.07
CA PHE A 102 15.41 19.91 -19.80
C PHE A 102 15.10 18.79 -18.82
N GLY A 103 15.03 17.52 -19.26
CA GLY A 103 14.91 16.31 -18.43
C GLY A 103 13.65 16.24 -17.55
N GLY A 104 12.66 15.43 -17.91
CA GLY A 104 11.51 15.22 -17.02
C GLY A 104 10.42 14.33 -17.59
N CYS A 105 9.63 13.74 -16.71
CA CYS A 105 8.46 12.93 -17.06
C CYS A 105 7.18 13.61 -16.54
N TRP A 106 6.16 13.70 -17.39
CA TRP A 106 4.85 14.31 -17.08
C TRP A 106 3.74 13.30 -17.30
N VAL A 107 2.67 13.35 -16.52
CA VAL A 107 1.52 12.50 -16.80
C VAL A 107 0.75 12.92 -18.07
N ARG A 108 0.30 11.95 -18.86
CA ARG A 108 -0.57 12.19 -20.03
C ARG A 108 -1.94 12.75 -19.63
N LYS A 109 -2.46 12.32 -18.47
CA LYS A 109 -3.78 12.65 -17.92
C LYS A 109 -3.71 12.77 -16.40
N TYR A 110 -4.73 13.40 -15.80
CA TYR A 110 -4.86 13.64 -14.37
C TYR A 110 -5.22 12.33 -13.64
N GLY A 111 -4.24 11.49 -13.38
CA GLY A 111 -4.44 10.17 -12.78
C GLY A 111 -4.06 10.10 -11.31
N ILE A 112 -4.21 8.90 -10.74
CA ILE A 112 -3.80 8.56 -9.38
C ILE A 112 -2.74 7.48 -9.45
N TRP A 113 -1.65 7.66 -8.72
CA TRP A 113 -0.60 6.65 -8.55
C TRP A 113 -0.58 6.13 -7.11
N ILE A 114 -0.68 4.81 -6.94
CA ILE A 114 -0.66 4.16 -5.63
C ILE A 114 0.67 3.41 -5.44
N ASN A 115 1.30 3.66 -4.29
CA ASN A 115 2.53 3.01 -3.89
C ASN A 115 2.40 2.45 -2.47
N TRP A 116 2.71 1.16 -2.29
CA TRP A 116 2.76 0.54 -0.96
C TRP A 116 4.17 0.71 -0.37
N ASN A 117 4.35 1.73 0.47
CA ASN A 117 5.64 2.17 0.98
C ASN A 117 6.23 1.23 2.05
N GLN A 118 5.41 0.82 3.02
CA GLN A 118 5.82 -0.06 4.10
C GLN A 118 4.74 -1.09 4.34
N ALA A 119 5.13 -2.35 4.55
CA ALA A 119 4.21 -3.44 4.79
C ALA A 119 4.72 -4.31 5.94
N TYR A 120 3.79 -4.79 6.75
CA TYR A 120 4.03 -5.81 7.75
C TYR A 120 2.81 -6.73 7.77
N GLY A 121 3.04 -8.04 7.90
CA GLY A 121 1.97 -9.03 7.89
C GLY A 121 2.20 -10.17 8.87
N THR A 122 1.14 -10.51 9.57
CA THR A 122 0.94 -11.78 10.29
C THR A 122 -0.36 -12.40 9.81
N ARG A 123 -0.66 -13.65 10.20
CA ARG A 123 -1.94 -14.29 9.86
C ARG A 123 -3.19 -13.54 10.29
N GLU A 124 -3.09 -12.70 11.33
CA GLU A 124 -4.24 -12.00 11.92
C GLU A 124 -4.28 -10.51 11.58
N GLU A 125 -3.16 -9.92 11.16
CA GLU A 125 -3.04 -8.48 10.95
C GLU A 125 -2.07 -8.14 9.82
N ILE A 126 -2.50 -7.28 8.90
CA ILE A 126 -1.67 -6.66 7.87
C ILE A 126 -1.68 -5.16 8.06
N ARG A 127 -0.50 -4.56 8.21
CA ARG A 127 -0.31 -3.10 8.30
C ARG A 127 0.32 -2.60 7.02
N ALA A 128 -0.22 -1.52 6.49
CA ALA A 128 0.21 -0.91 5.25
C ALA A 128 0.39 0.60 5.41
N THR A 129 1.59 1.11 5.13
CA THR A 129 1.79 2.53 4.84
C THR A 129 1.71 2.70 3.33
N VAL A 130 0.72 3.43 2.85
CA VAL A 130 0.40 3.55 1.43
C VAL A 130 0.33 5.02 1.04
N ARG A 131 0.98 5.38 -0.06
CA ARG A 131 0.92 6.71 -0.65
C ARG A 131 0.04 6.68 -1.88
N SER A 132 -0.87 7.63 -1.98
CA SER A 132 -1.51 8.01 -3.24
C SER A 132 -0.96 9.36 -3.70
N THR A 133 -0.60 9.44 -4.97
CA THR A 133 -0.19 10.68 -5.63
C THR A 133 -1.21 11.03 -6.70
N SER A 134 -1.92 12.14 -6.53
CA SER A 134 -2.73 12.71 -7.60
C SER A 134 -1.82 13.52 -8.52
N THR A 135 -2.06 13.41 -9.82
CA THR A 135 -1.18 13.98 -10.84
C THR A 135 -1.92 15.04 -11.66
N ASP A 136 -1.19 16.08 -12.08
CA ASP A 136 -1.72 17.14 -12.93
C ASP A 136 -0.65 17.55 -13.96
N ARG A 137 -1.02 17.44 -15.24
CA ARG A 137 -0.14 17.72 -16.38
C ARG A 137 0.33 19.19 -16.46
N ARG A 138 -0.29 20.10 -15.70
CA ARG A 138 0.07 21.53 -15.64
C ARG A 138 1.26 21.81 -14.73
N TYR A 139 1.62 20.89 -13.84
CA TYR A 139 2.69 21.08 -12.87
C TYR A 139 3.95 20.29 -13.23
N ARG A 140 5.11 20.80 -12.80
CA ARG A 140 6.42 20.13 -12.91
C ARG A 140 7.12 20.13 -11.54
N PRO A 141 7.42 18.97 -10.94
CA PRO A 141 7.00 17.61 -11.35
C PRO A 141 5.47 17.48 -11.36
N SER A 142 4.92 16.53 -12.12
CA SER A 142 3.46 16.39 -12.28
C SER A 142 2.73 15.87 -11.04
N ASN A 143 3.44 15.63 -9.95
CA ASN A 143 2.86 15.28 -8.66
C ASN A 143 2.23 16.53 -8.07
N PHE A 144 0.92 16.49 -7.91
CA PHE A 144 0.15 17.65 -7.49
C PHE A 144 -0.32 17.55 -6.04
N CYS A 145 -0.66 16.34 -5.58
CA CYS A 145 -1.07 16.11 -4.21
C CYS A 145 -0.64 14.72 -3.76
N ASP A 146 0.17 14.68 -2.71
CA ASP A 146 0.57 13.45 -2.03
C ASP A 146 -0.22 13.27 -0.74
N ARG A 147 -0.78 12.08 -0.58
CA ARG A 147 -1.47 11.67 0.64
C ARG A 147 -0.92 10.34 1.10
N VAL A 148 -0.62 10.22 2.38
CA VAL A 148 -0.04 8.99 2.96
C VAL A 148 -0.93 8.53 4.11
N TRP A 149 -1.33 7.27 4.03
CA TRP A 149 -2.14 6.60 5.04
C TRP A 149 -1.39 5.42 5.65
N LYS A 150 -1.57 5.22 6.94
CA LYS A 150 -1.37 3.93 7.61
C LYS A 150 -2.72 3.25 7.71
N LEU A 151 -2.83 2.06 7.13
CA LEU A 151 -4.01 1.22 7.12
C LEU A 151 -3.68 -0.07 7.87
N THR A 152 -4.58 -0.51 8.74
CA THR A 152 -4.46 -1.79 9.45
C THR A 152 -5.65 -2.64 9.11
N TYR A 153 -5.41 -3.78 8.48
CA TYR A 153 -6.39 -4.81 8.21
C TYR A 153 -6.26 -5.91 9.24
N ARG A 154 -7.40 -6.42 9.73
CA ARG A 154 -7.45 -7.57 10.63
C ARG A 154 -8.32 -8.65 10.05
N LYS A 155 -7.94 -9.89 10.35
CA LYS A 155 -8.71 -11.06 9.96
C LYS A 155 -9.91 -11.22 10.91
N GLN A 156 -11.07 -11.47 10.33
CA GLN A 156 -12.35 -11.72 10.99
C GLN A 156 -12.90 -13.04 10.44
N GLY A 157 -12.53 -14.15 11.08
CA GLY A 157 -12.77 -15.49 10.53
C GLY A 157 -11.98 -15.71 9.23
N ALA A 158 -12.67 -15.88 8.11
CA ALA A 158 -12.05 -16.07 6.80
C ALA A 158 -11.85 -14.77 6.01
N GLN A 159 -12.36 -13.64 6.50
CA GLN A 159 -12.37 -12.37 5.77
C GLN A 159 -11.37 -11.38 6.37
N TRP A 160 -10.86 -10.48 5.53
CA TRP A 160 -10.02 -9.37 5.96
C TRP A 160 -10.82 -8.07 5.91
N ALA A 161 -10.76 -7.28 6.98
CA ALA A 161 -11.46 -6.00 7.09
C ALA A 161 -10.52 -4.89 7.55
N LEU A 162 -10.73 -3.67 7.06
CA LEU A 162 -10.03 -2.48 7.53
C LEU A 162 -10.45 -2.19 8.98
N ALA A 163 -9.53 -2.36 9.91
CA ALA A 163 -9.77 -2.22 11.35
C ALA A 163 -9.35 -0.84 11.88
N ASP A 164 -8.30 -0.24 11.32
CA ASP A 164 -7.82 1.09 11.69
C ASP A 164 -7.23 1.83 10.50
N LYS A 165 -7.32 3.16 10.53
CA LYS A 165 -6.76 4.04 9.51
C LYS A 165 -6.27 5.34 10.14
N LYS A 166 -5.06 5.75 9.76
CA LYS A 166 -4.44 6.99 10.22
C LYS A 166 -3.76 7.72 9.08
N MET A 167 -4.15 8.95 8.84
CA MET A 167 -3.48 9.82 7.88
C MET A 167 -2.14 10.29 8.47
N ILE A 168 -1.10 10.24 7.66
CA ILE A 168 0.27 10.66 8.01
C ILE A 168 0.65 11.94 7.28
N LEU A 169 0.22 12.06 6.02
CA LEU A 169 0.45 13.24 5.19
C LEU A 169 -0.84 13.60 4.45
N ASP A 170 -1.21 14.87 4.51
CA ASP A 170 -2.27 15.48 3.70
C ASP A 170 -1.69 16.67 2.94
N CYS A 171 -1.68 16.62 1.61
CA CYS A 171 -1.28 17.74 0.76
C CYS A 171 -2.10 19.03 1.01
N ARG A 172 -3.26 18.97 1.68
CA ARG A 172 -4.08 20.14 2.06
C ARG A 172 -3.64 20.80 3.36
N ALA A 173 -2.87 20.11 4.19
CA ALA A 173 -2.38 20.67 5.45
C ALA A 173 -1.14 21.55 5.25
N GLU A 174 -0.60 21.57 4.03
CA GLU A 174 0.59 22.35 3.64
C GLU A 174 0.24 23.65 2.89
N SER A 175 -1.04 23.98 2.76
CA SER A 175 -1.55 25.19 2.07
C SER A 175 -2.20 26.19 3.01
#